data_AF-A0A7S3JKW6-F1
#
_entry.id   AF-A0A7S3JKW6-F1
#
_cell.length_a   1.000
_cell.length_b   1.000
_cell.length_c   1.000
_cell.angle_alpha   90.00
_cell.angle_beta   90.00
_cell.angle_gamma   90.00
#
_symmetry.space_group_name_H-M   'P 1'
#
loop_
_entity.id
_entity.type
_entity.pdbx_description
1 polymer ?
#
loop_
_entity_poly.entity_id
_entity_poly.type
_entity_poly.pdbx_seq_one_letter_code
_entity_poly.pdbx_strand_id
1 'polypeptide(L)'
;IFPYIMSKLFDYFSFKNSRFSVTKSKETTARISLYRVLKIPCIYTMEASFCGADQGEFKDMHFESEHFKNCGRQLFFALIVYCKIDCHEVLFGQKKQIEPGEADTPELKLDDVISEFDKKKEELICQSDTDSDDGSDSEPSEDNMSDKEISKILPMKIK
;
A
#
# COMPACT_ATOMS: atom_id res chain seq x y z
N ILE A 1 2.26 -9.46 3.85
CA ILE A 1 2.65 -10.09 2.57
C ILE A 1 2.35 -9.20 1.35
N PHE A 2 1.13 -8.69 1.13
CA PHE A 2 0.82 -7.92 -0.10
C PHE A 2 1.75 -6.70 -0.33
N PRO A 3 2.00 -5.81 0.65
CA PRO A 3 2.97 -4.72 0.48
C PRO A 3 4.41 -5.22 0.23
N TYR A 4 4.73 -6.43 0.70
CA TYR A 4 6.04 -7.03 0.43
C TYR A 4 6.16 -7.49 -1.03
N ILE A 5 5.10 -8.09 -1.58
CA ILE A 5 5.01 -8.41 -3.02
C ILE A 5 5.20 -7.13 -3.86
N MET A 6 4.54 -6.02 -3.47
CA MET A 6 4.73 -4.72 -4.10
C MET A 6 6.21 -4.31 -4.14
N SER A 7 6.94 -4.41 -3.01
CA SER A 7 8.36 -4.07 -2.97
C SER A 7 9.28 -4.95 -3.83
N LYS A 8 8.80 -6.11 -4.28
CA LYS A 8 9.54 -6.99 -5.21
C LYS A 8 9.26 -6.66 -6.67
N LEU A 9 8.09 -6.08 -6.95
CA LEU A 9 7.65 -5.69 -8.29
C LEU A 9 8.01 -4.25 -8.63
N PHE A 10 8.26 -3.44 -7.61
CA PHE A 10 8.25 -2.01 -7.76
C PHE A 10 9.43 -1.33 -7.09
N ASP A 11 10.34 -0.81 -7.91
CA ASP A 11 11.65 -0.33 -7.48
C ASP A 11 11.60 0.86 -6.51
N TYR A 12 10.55 1.67 -6.60
CA TYR A 12 10.37 2.87 -5.78
C TYR A 12 9.25 2.71 -4.72
N PHE A 13 8.84 1.47 -4.42
CA PHE A 13 8.05 1.18 -3.22
C PHE A 13 8.91 0.65 -2.09
N SER A 14 8.89 1.35 -0.96
CA SER A 14 9.67 0.98 0.21
C SER A 14 8.82 0.23 1.23
N PHE A 15 9.00 -1.09 1.31
CA PHE A 15 8.41 -1.89 2.40
C PHE A 15 8.95 -1.46 3.76
N LYS A 16 10.24 -1.11 3.83
CA LYS A 16 10.90 -0.68 5.07
C LYS A 16 10.32 0.62 5.62
N ASN A 17 9.97 1.56 4.74
CA ASN A 17 9.35 2.83 5.14
C ASN A 17 7.83 2.69 5.33
N SER A 18 7.24 1.52 5.06
CA SER A 18 5.82 1.28 5.31
C SER A 18 5.54 1.11 6.80
N ARG A 19 4.41 1.64 7.26
CA ARG A 19 3.94 1.51 8.65
C ARG A 19 2.72 0.60 8.72
N PHE A 20 2.81 -0.46 9.51
CA PHE A 20 1.75 -1.45 9.70
C PHE A 20 1.10 -1.40 11.08
N SER A 21 1.71 -0.69 12.04
CA SER A 21 1.15 -0.45 13.36
C SER A 21 -0.02 0.54 13.28
N VAL A 22 -0.98 0.37 14.19
CA VAL A 22 -2.14 1.27 14.32
C VAL A 22 -1.97 2.07 15.60
N THR A 23 -1.77 3.39 15.45
CA THR A 23 -1.74 4.33 16.58
C THR A 23 -3.14 4.68 17.04
N LYS A 24 -3.28 5.13 18.30
CA LYS A 24 -4.58 5.50 18.88
C LYS A 24 -5.26 6.64 18.14
N SER A 25 -4.50 7.64 17.69
CA SER A 25 -5.02 8.79 16.93
C SER A 25 -5.67 8.38 15.61
N LYS A 26 -5.28 7.23 15.04
CA LYS A 26 -5.77 6.74 13.75
C LYS A 26 -6.94 5.76 13.89
N GLU A 27 -7.44 5.48 15.09
CA GLU A 27 -8.53 4.52 15.32
C GLU A 27 -9.85 4.93 14.65
N THR A 28 -10.10 6.23 14.56
CA THR A 28 -11.31 6.79 13.95
C THR A 28 -11.22 6.94 12.42
N THR A 29 -10.05 6.68 11.82
CA THR A 29 -9.90 6.77 10.36
C THR A 29 -10.80 5.78 9.63
N ALA A 30 -11.21 6.13 8.41
CA ALA A 30 -11.98 5.24 7.54
C ALA A 30 -11.29 3.88 7.36
N ARG A 31 -9.97 3.85 7.15
CA ARG A 31 -9.18 2.62 7.02
C ARG A 31 -9.37 1.69 8.21
N ILE A 32 -9.23 2.21 9.44
CA ILE A 32 -9.36 1.39 10.66
C ILE A 32 -10.81 0.98 10.91
N SER A 33 -11.78 1.85 10.60
CA SER A 33 -13.19 1.53 10.68
C SER A 33 -13.58 0.39 9.73
N LEU A 34 -13.16 0.44 8.47
CA LEU A 34 -13.39 -0.63 7.49
C LEU A 34 -12.74 -1.95 7.94
N TYR A 35 -11.55 -1.91 8.51
CA TYR A 35 -10.84 -3.10 9.00
C TYR A 35 -11.49 -3.69 10.26
N ARG A 36 -11.72 -2.88 11.29
CA ARG A 36 -12.18 -3.36 12.60
C ARG A 36 -13.69 -3.59 12.66
N VAL A 37 -14.49 -2.72 12.03
CA VAL A 37 -15.96 -2.77 12.07
C VAL A 37 -16.50 -3.66 10.97
N LEU A 38 -16.12 -3.40 9.71
CA LEU A 38 -16.62 -4.17 8.56
C LEU A 38 -15.84 -5.46 8.30
N LYS A 39 -14.76 -5.73 9.05
CA LYS A 39 -13.93 -6.93 8.93
C LYS A 39 -13.36 -7.15 7.52
N ILE A 40 -13.15 -6.08 6.76
CA ILE A 40 -12.52 -6.16 5.45
C ILE A 40 -11.02 -6.35 5.68
N PRO A 41 -10.41 -7.48 5.26
CA PRO A 41 -8.97 -7.70 5.42
C PRO A 41 -8.17 -6.91 4.39
N CYS A 42 -6.86 -6.82 4.59
CA CYS A 42 -5.92 -6.28 3.59
C CYS A 42 -6.25 -4.85 3.11
N ILE A 43 -6.62 -3.96 4.04
CA ILE A 43 -6.86 -2.55 3.75
C ILE A 43 -5.57 -1.76 3.94
N TYR A 44 -5.15 -1.07 2.89
CA TYR A 44 -3.94 -0.28 2.86
C TYR A 44 -4.24 1.13 2.37
N THR A 45 -3.47 2.09 2.86
CA THR A 45 -3.33 3.41 2.24
C THR A 45 -1.97 3.40 1.56
N MET A 46 -1.93 3.69 0.27
CA MET A 46 -0.67 3.84 -0.47
C MET A 46 -0.39 5.33 -0.63
N GLU A 47 0.73 5.77 -0.10
CA GLU A 47 1.18 7.17 -0.13
C GLU A 47 2.23 7.32 -1.23
N ALA A 48 2.24 8.49 -1.88
CA ALA A 48 3.20 8.78 -2.94
C ALA A 48 3.78 10.18 -2.75
N SER A 49 5.11 10.28 -2.89
CA SER A 49 5.84 11.54 -2.75
C SER A 49 5.60 12.45 -3.95
N PHE A 50 5.51 13.76 -3.71
CA PHE A 50 5.61 14.77 -4.79
C PHE A 50 7.07 15.09 -5.15
N CYS A 51 8.00 14.87 -4.22
CA CYS A 51 9.40 15.25 -4.36
C CYS A 51 10.25 14.21 -5.12
N GLY A 52 9.69 13.05 -5.46
CA GLY A 52 10.40 11.99 -6.20
C GLY A 52 10.86 10.81 -5.33
N ALA A 53 11.65 9.92 -5.93
CA ALA A 53 12.21 8.75 -5.24
C ALA A 53 13.49 9.12 -4.46
N ASP A 54 13.64 8.53 -3.29
CA ASP A 54 14.84 8.64 -2.44
C ASP A 54 15.89 7.54 -2.74
N GLN A 55 15.51 6.52 -3.53
CA GLN A 55 16.28 5.32 -3.83
C GLN A 55 16.02 4.81 -5.25
N GLY A 56 16.88 3.91 -5.73
CA GLY A 56 16.75 3.27 -7.04
C GLY A 56 17.28 4.13 -8.20
N GLU A 57 16.96 3.71 -9.44
CA GLU A 57 17.39 4.38 -10.67
C GLU A 57 16.87 5.83 -10.78
N PHE A 58 15.69 6.08 -10.21
CA PHE A 58 15.02 7.38 -10.23
C PHE A 58 15.34 8.25 -9.00
N LYS A 59 16.40 7.92 -8.25
CA LYS A 59 16.81 8.70 -7.09
C LYS A 59 17.07 10.15 -7.48
N ASP A 60 16.58 11.09 -6.66
CA ASP A 60 16.71 12.54 -6.86
C ASP A 60 15.99 13.05 -8.13
N MET A 61 15.13 12.23 -8.74
CA MET A 61 14.26 12.62 -9.85
C MET A 61 12.82 12.79 -9.38
N HIS A 62 12.17 13.87 -9.83
CA HIS A 62 10.74 14.10 -9.57
C HIS A 62 9.86 13.02 -10.21
N PHE A 63 8.79 12.63 -9.51
CA PHE A 63 7.82 11.74 -10.11
C PHE A 63 6.94 12.46 -11.12
N GLU A 64 6.95 11.95 -12.35
CA GLU A 64 6.04 12.34 -13.42
C GLU A 64 4.78 11.48 -13.40
N SER A 65 3.76 11.93 -14.14
CA SER A 65 2.51 11.17 -14.31
C SER A 65 2.73 9.75 -14.80
N GLU A 66 3.77 9.50 -15.60
CA GLU A 66 4.07 8.15 -16.10
C GLU A 66 4.54 7.21 -15.00
N HIS A 67 5.30 7.70 -14.02
CA HIS A 67 5.72 6.91 -12.86
C HIS A 67 4.53 6.46 -12.02
N PHE A 68 3.50 7.31 -11.87
CA PHE A 68 2.26 6.94 -11.17
C PHE A 68 1.39 5.95 -11.97
N LYS A 69 1.37 6.06 -13.30
CA LYS A 69 0.69 5.04 -14.13
C LYS A 69 1.39 3.69 -14.02
N ASN A 70 2.72 3.68 -14.05
CA ASN A 70 3.49 2.46 -13.86
C ASN A 70 3.25 1.86 -12.47
N CYS A 71 3.20 2.69 -11.41
CA CYS A 71 2.78 2.28 -10.06
C CYS A 71 1.43 1.54 -10.08
N GLY A 72 0.43 2.11 -10.76
CA GLY A 72 -0.88 1.48 -10.92
C GLY A 72 -0.80 0.12 -11.64
N ARG A 73 -0.01 0.01 -12.71
CA ARG A 73 0.21 -1.27 -13.42
C ARG A 73 0.82 -2.31 -12.49
N GLN A 74 1.89 -1.96 -11.78
CA GLN A 74 2.56 -2.88 -10.85
C GLN A 74 1.65 -3.29 -9.69
N LEU A 75 0.79 -2.39 -9.21
CA LEU A 75 -0.23 -2.72 -8.21
C LEU A 75 -1.18 -3.81 -8.70
N PHE A 76 -1.64 -3.73 -9.95
CA PHE A 76 -2.49 -4.78 -10.53
C PHE A 76 -1.73 -6.10 -10.73
N PHE A 77 -0.48 -6.06 -11.17
CA PHE A 77 0.35 -7.27 -11.23
C PHE A 77 0.52 -7.91 -9.85
N ALA A 78 0.77 -7.12 -8.81
CA ALA A 78 0.86 -7.61 -7.44
C ALA A 78 -0.46 -8.23 -6.97
N LEU A 79 -1.61 -7.66 -7.34
CA LEU A 79 -2.93 -8.23 -7.03
C LEU A 79 -3.15 -9.56 -7.73
N ILE A 80 -2.74 -9.67 -9.00
CA ILE A 80 -2.81 -10.92 -9.77
C ILE A 80 -1.98 -12.01 -9.11
N VAL A 81 -0.73 -11.70 -8.75
CA VAL A 81 0.19 -12.60 -8.05
C VAL A 81 -0.39 -12.99 -6.68
N TYR A 82 -0.87 -12.02 -5.90
CA TYR A 82 -1.43 -12.24 -4.57
C TYR A 82 -2.70 -13.10 -4.59
N CYS A 83 -3.61 -12.83 -5.53
CA CYS A 83 -4.87 -13.55 -5.70
C CYS A 83 -4.70 -14.87 -6.48
N LYS A 84 -3.48 -15.21 -6.93
CA LYS A 84 -3.17 -16.39 -7.75
C LYS A 84 -4.07 -16.49 -9.00
N ILE A 85 -4.33 -15.35 -9.64
CA ILE A 85 -5.18 -15.30 -10.83
C ILE A 85 -4.31 -15.75 -12.02
N ASP A 86 -4.81 -16.74 -12.77
CA ASP A 86 -4.20 -17.10 -14.05
C ASP A 86 -4.70 -16.13 -15.13
N CYS A 87 -3.83 -15.20 -15.52
CA CYS A 87 -4.12 -14.21 -16.56
C CYS A 87 -3.04 -14.18 -17.64
N HIS A 88 -2.31 -15.28 -17.83
CA HIS A 88 -1.23 -15.37 -18.81
C HIS A 88 -1.71 -14.99 -20.23
N GLU A 89 -2.89 -15.45 -20.64
CA GLU A 89 -3.48 -15.14 -21.95
C GLU A 89 -3.92 -13.66 -22.09
N VAL A 90 -4.39 -13.04 -21.01
CA VAL A 90 -5.00 -11.69 -21.02
C VAL A 90 -3.96 -10.59 -20.89
N LEU A 91 -2.90 -10.82 -20.11
CA LEU A 91 -1.83 -9.84 -19.88
C LEU A 91 -0.81 -9.81 -21.03
N PHE A 92 -0.50 -10.98 -21.60
CA PHE A 92 0.57 -11.10 -22.59
C PHE A 92 0.05 -11.18 -24.04
N GLY A 93 -1.28 -11.29 -24.22
CA GLY A 93 -1.89 -11.47 -25.52
C GLY A 93 -1.43 -12.77 -26.21
N GLN A 94 -2.14 -13.18 -27.26
CA GLN A 94 -1.61 -14.23 -28.13
C GLN A 94 -0.22 -13.82 -28.60
N LYS A 95 0.80 -14.63 -28.28
CA LYS A 95 2.19 -14.48 -28.73
C LYS A 95 2.22 -14.10 -30.21
N LYS A 96 2.33 -12.81 -30.52
CA LYS A 96 2.90 -12.38 -31.80
C LYS A 96 4.38 -12.73 -31.66
N GLN A 97 4.92 -13.49 -32.61
CA GLN A 97 6.29 -13.97 -32.59
C GLN A 97 7.25 -12.83 -32.20
N ILE A 98 7.81 -12.90 -31.00
CA ILE A 98 8.91 -12.04 -30.56
C ILE A 98 10.17 -12.86 -30.81
N GLU A 99 11.10 -12.29 -31.57
CA GLU A 99 12.46 -12.77 -31.78
C GLU A 99 13.12 -13.16 -30.45
N PRO A 100 14.03 -14.14 -30.41
CA PRO A 100 14.64 -14.64 -29.19
C PRO A 100 15.64 -13.62 -28.62
N GLY A 101 15.13 -12.64 -27.87
CA GLY A 101 15.93 -11.65 -27.16
C GLY A 101 15.04 -10.49 -26.70
N GLU A 102 15.03 -10.22 -25.40
CA GLU A 102 14.38 -9.07 -24.73
C GLU A 102 12.85 -9.17 -24.47
N ALA A 103 12.50 -9.95 -23.44
CA ALA A 103 11.59 -9.52 -22.37
C ALA A 103 11.67 -10.56 -21.24
N ASP A 104 12.61 -10.38 -20.30
CA ASP A 104 12.61 -11.09 -19.03
C ASP A 104 11.35 -10.65 -18.26
N THR A 105 10.26 -11.42 -18.35
CA THR A 105 9.19 -11.31 -17.37
C THR A 105 9.76 -11.79 -16.04
N PRO A 106 9.79 -10.97 -14.97
CA PRO A 106 10.12 -11.49 -13.65
C PRO A 106 9.00 -12.46 -13.26
N GLU A 107 9.27 -13.76 -13.40
CA GLU A 107 8.39 -14.82 -12.96
C GLU A 107 8.46 -14.86 -11.42
N LEU A 108 7.78 -13.90 -10.78
CA LEU A 108 7.70 -13.82 -9.32
C LEU A 108 6.82 -14.96 -8.82
N LYS A 109 7.46 -16.06 -8.44
CA LYS A 109 6.83 -17.20 -7.79
C LYS A 109 6.38 -16.77 -6.40
N LEU A 110 5.07 -16.69 -6.19
CA LEU A 110 4.50 -16.24 -4.94
C LEU A 110 5.00 -17.06 -3.74
N ASP A 111 5.14 -18.38 -3.90
CA ASP A 111 5.58 -19.26 -2.82
C ASP A 111 7.00 -18.94 -2.35
N ASP A 112 7.89 -18.56 -3.27
CA ASP A 112 9.26 -18.12 -2.95
C ASP A 112 9.24 -16.80 -2.18
N VAL A 113 8.41 -15.84 -2.62
CA VAL A 113 8.23 -14.53 -1.96
C VAL A 113 7.66 -14.69 -0.56
N ILE A 114 6.69 -15.59 -0.36
CA ILE A 114 6.14 -15.91 0.97
C ILE A 114 7.22 -16.51 1.85
N SER A 115 7.98 -17.48 1.34
CA SER A 115 9.06 -18.12 2.11
C SER A 115 10.16 -17.13 2.49
N GLU A 116 10.48 -16.17 1.62
CA GLU A 116 11.45 -15.11 1.91
C GLU A 116 10.89 -14.16 2.98
N PHE A 117 9.62 -13.76 2.85
CA PHE A 117 8.97 -12.89 3.81
C PHE A 117 8.96 -13.51 5.21
N ASP A 118 8.56 -14.77 5.34
CA ASP A 118 8.48 -15.45 6.64
C ASP A 118 9.85 -15.55 7.31
N LYS A 119 10.92 -15.75 6.54
CA LYS A 119 12.30 -15.77 7.07
C LYS A 119 12.77 -14.40 7.56
N LYS A 120 12.34 -13.31 6.91
CA LYS A 120 12.80 -11.93 7.19
C LYS A 120 11.80 -11.10 8.00
N LYS A 121 10.65 -11.66 8.35
CA LYS A 121 9.52 -10.94 8.93
C LYS A 121 9.89 -10.13 10.18
N GLU A 122 10.60 -10.74 11.12
CA GLU A 122 10.99 -10.10 12.38
C GLU A 122 11.90 -8.88 12.13
N GLU A 123 12.90 -9.01 11.25
CA GLU A 123 13.80 -7.91 10.90
C GLU A 123 13.08 -6.76 10.19
N LEU A 124 12.16 -7.08 9.29
CA LEU A 124 11.44 -6.09 8.49
C LEU A 124 10.41 -5.30 9.31
N ILE A 125 9.80 -5.91 10.32
CA ILE A 125 8.75 -5.29 11.14
C ILE A 125 9.34 -4.46 12.28
N CYS A 126 10.39 -4.95 12.97
CA CYS A 126 10.99 -4.25 14.12
C CYS A 126 11.64 -2.90 13.77
N GLN A 127 12.04 -2.67 12.51
CA GLN A 127 12.63 -1.38 12.09
C GLN A 127 11.58 -0.25 11.97
N SER A 128 10.28 -0.57 12.11
CA SER A 128 9.20 0.39 11.89
C SER A 128 8.71 1.14 13.14
N ASP A 129 9.16 0.76 14.34
CA ASP A 129 8.68 1.29 15.63
C ASP A 129 9.44 2.54 16.13
N THR A 130 10.22 3.23 15.28
CA THR A 130 10.70 4.56 15.64
C THR A 130 9.53 5.55 15.54
N ASP A 131 9.11 6.10 16.68
CA ASP A 131 7.96 7.01 16.92
C ASP A 131 7.96 8.36 16.14
N SER A 132 8.67 8.46 15.02
CA SER A 132 8.53 9.61 14.12
C SER A 132 7.21 9.51 13.36
N ASP A 133 6.18 10.14 13.91
CA ASP A 133 4.91 10.43 13.25
C ASP A 133 5.14 11.52 12.20
N ASP A 134 5.64 11.13 11.02
CA ASP A 134 5.76 11.99 9.83
C ASP A 134 4.54 11.83 8.90
N GLY A 135 3.40 11.45 9.48
CA GLY A 135 2.15 11.30 8.74
C GLY A 135 1.45 12.64 8.60
N SER A 136 1.32 13.13 7.36
CA SER A 136 0.53 14.28 6.92
C SER A 136 -0.52 14.74 7.95
N ASP A 137 -0.38 16.00 8.40
CA ASP A 137 -1.09 16.80 9.43
C ASP A 137 -2.64 16.82 9.41
N SER A 138 -3.32 15.73 9.09
CA SER A 138 -4.76 15.61 9.25
C SER A 138 -5.03 14.53 10.26
N GLU A 139 -4.88 14.90 11.54
CA GLU A 139 -5.44 14.11 12.62
C GLU A 139 -6.97 14.07 12.44
N PRO A 140 -7.59 12.91 12.17
CA PRO A 140 -9.05 12.82 12.06
C PRO A 140 -9.74 13.20 13.38
N SER A 141 -8.99 13.28 14.49
CA SER A 141 -9.43 13.82 15.77
C SER A 141 -9.77 15.31 15.71
N GLU A 142 -9.16 16.09 14.82
CA GLU A 142 -9.42 17.53 14.73
C GLU A 142 -10.79 17.85 14.10
N ASP A 143 -11.30 16.96 13.25
CA ASP A 143 -12.65 17.09 12.65
C ASP A 143 -13.77 16.56 13.57
N ASN A 144 -13.44 15.91 14.69
CA ASN A 144 -14.43 15.40 15.63
C ASN A 144 -14.99 16.53 16.49
N MET A 145 -16.27 16.86 16.32
CA MET A 145 -16.98 17.70 17.30
C MET A 145 -16.99 17.03 18.67
N SER A 146 -16.83 17.85 19.71
CA SER A 146 -17.00 17.39 21.08
C SER A 146 -18.45 16.95 21.34
N ASP A 147 -18.67 16.05 22.30
CA ASP A 147 -20.03 15.64 22.73
C ASP A 147 -20.94 16.84 23.07
N LYS A 148 -20.35 17.93 23.57
CA LYS A 148 -21.03 19.18 23.89
C LYS A 148 -21.47 19.97 22.65
N GLU A 149 -20.78 19.80 21.52
CA GLU A 149 -21.15 20.43 20.24
C GLU A 149 -22.16 19.57 19.48
N ILE A 150 -21.96 18.24 19.49
CA ILE A 150 -22.91 17.27 18.92
C ILE A 150 -24.29 17.43 19.58
N SER A 151 -24.35 17.57 20.90
CA SER A 151 -25.60 17.75 21.64
C SER A 151 -26.36 19.05 21.32
N LYS A 152 -25.71 20.06 20.73
CA LYS A 152 -26.38 21.29 20.26
C LYS A 152 -27.05 21.12 18.90
N ILE A 153 -26.57 20.17 18.10
CA ILE A 153 -27.01 19.93 16.71
C ILE A 153 -28.06 18.83 16.64
N LEU A 154 -27.98 17.85 17.55
CA LEU A 154 -28.98 16.80 17.64
C LEU A 154 -30.33 17.39 18.12
N PRO A 155 -31.44 17.15 17.38
CA PRO A 155 -32.74 17.62 17.80
C PRO A 155 -33.09 17.01 19.16
N MET A 156 -33.27 17.86 20.17
CA MET A 156 -33.76 17.43 21.47
C MET A 156 -35.09 16.71 21.27
N LYS A 157 -35.16 15.44 21.69
CA LYS A 157 -36.45 14.77 21.87
C LYS A 157 -37.18 15.54 22.96
N ILE A 158 -38.09 16.43 22.55
CA ILE A 158 -39.10 17.00 23.44
C ILE A 158 -39.93 15.80 23.89
N LYS A 159 -39.78 15.45 25.19
CA LYS A 159 -40.64 14.48 25.86
C LYS A 159 -42.04 15.06 26.04
#